data_AF-A0A3D1LI46-F1
#
_entry.id   AF-A0A3D1LI46-F1
#
_cell.length_a   1.000
_cell.length_b   1.000
_cell.length_c   1.000
_cell.angle_alpha   90.00
_cell.angle_beta   90.00
_cell.angle_gamma   90.00
#
_symmetry.space_group_name_H-M   'P 1'
#
loop_
_entity.id
_entity.type
_entity.pdbx_description
1 polymer ?
#
loop_
_entity_poly.entity_id
_entity_poly.type
_entity_poly.pdbx_seq_one_letter_code
_entity_poly.pdbx_strand_id
1 'polypeptide(L)'
;MKSGSGYPETLQELVDGHDFGDVKTGKVKFLRRKILNPLDPKSFEDEKQWGWELRSYKDQPDSSKWGGEDVFDVYAPQDGIAMDGTKYNEW
;
A
#
# COMPACT_ATOMS: atom_id res chain seq x y z
N MET A 1 -0.10 -13.29 8.31
CA MET A 1 -0.98 -12.14 8.11
C MET A 1 -2.33 -12.47 8.72
N LYS A 2 -3.03 -11.53 9.34
CA LYS A 2 -4.36 -11.79 9.91
C LYS A 2 -5.53 -11.30 9.03
N SER A 3 -5.26 -10.99 7.75
CA SER A 3 -6.27 -11.16 6.71
C SER A 3 -6.23 -12.61 6.20
N GLY A 4 -7.40 -13.24 6.04
CA GLY A 4 -7.49 -14.61 5.48
C GLY A 4 -7.03 -14.73 4.02
N SER A 5 -6.67 -13.61 3.37
CA SER A 5 -6.23 -13.53 1.98
C SER A 5 -4.72 -13.72 1.79
N GLY A 6 -3.93 -13.57 2.85
CA GLY A 6 -2.45 -13.65 2.77
C GLY A 6 -1.75 -12.32 2.45
N TYR A 7 -2.49 -11.22 2.34
CA TYR A 7 -1.96 -9.87 2.19
C TYR A 7 -1.84 -9.16 3.55
N PRO A 8 -0.93 -8.17 3.71
CA PRO A 8 -0.83 -7.43 4.98
C PRO A 8 -2.11 -6.65 5.28
N GLU A 9 -2.40 -6.40 6.56
CA GLU A 9 -3.53 -5.55 6.96
C GLU A 9 -3.21 -4.05 6.81
N THR A 10 -1.92 -3.70 6.88
CA THR A 10 -1.45 -2.32 6.72
C THR A 10 -0.12 -2.27 5.98
N LEU A 11 0.17 -1.14 5.33
CA LEU A 11 1.49 -0.91 4.72
C LEU A 11 2.64 -0.96 5.73
N GLN A 12 2.38 -0.65 7.01
CA GLN A 12 3.42 -0.68 8.04
C GLN A 12 3.95 -2.10 8.30
N GLU A 13 3.10 -3.12 8.17
CA GLU A 13 3.53 -4.52 8.33
C GLU A 13 4.63 -4.91 7.33
N LEU A 14 4.64 -4.30 6.13
CA LEU A 14 5.66 -4.56 5.12
C LEU A 14 7.06 -4.08 5.56
N VAL A 15 7.13 -3.04 6.39
CA VAL A 15 8.38 -2.45 6.92
C VAL A 15 8.81 -3.15 8.21
N ASP A 16 7.86 -3.36 9.12
CA ASP A 16 8.12 -4.00 10.42
C ASP A 16 8.49 -5.48 10.23
N GLY A 17 7.95 -6.08 9.17
CA GLY A 17 8.14 -7.45 8.79
C GLY A 17 7.18 -8.40 9.50
N HIS A 18 6.85 -9.48 8.81
CA HIS A 18 5.94 -10.51 9.28
C HIS A 18 6.70 -11.73 9.80
N ASP A 19 6.23 -12.30 10.90
CA ASP A 19 6.74 -13.55 11.45
C ASP A 19 5.95 -14.73 10.86
N PHE A 20 6.65 -15.61 10.15
CA PHE A 20 6.06 -16.79 9.51
C PHE A 20 6.15 -18.05 10.40
N GLY A 21 6.56 -17.89 11.66
CA GLY A 21 6.74 -18.99 12.60
C GLY A 21 7.76 -20.00 12.08
N ASP A 22 7.40 -21.28 12.12
CA ASP A 22 8.30 -22.38 11.77
C ASP A 22 8.64 -22.46 10.28
N VAL A 23 7.87 -21.79 9.41
CA VAL A 23 8.14 -21.76 7.96
C VAL A 23 9.42 -21.00 7.66
N LYS A 24 9.72 -19.95 8.44
CA LYS A 24 10.94 -19.15 8.26
C LYS A 24 11.31 -18.46 9.56
N THR A 25 12.53 -18.74 10.03
CA THR A 25 13.06 -18.12 11.26
C THR A 25 13.25 -16.61 11.09
N GLY A 26 12.67 -15.86 12.02
CA GLY A 26 12.78 -14.41 12.09
C GLY A 26 11.76 -13.68 11.21
N LYS A 27 11.62 -12.37 11.47
CA LYS A 27 10.71 -11.53 10.70
C LYS A 27 11.20 -11.33 9.27
N VAL A 28 10.33 -11.57 8.30
CA VAL A 28 10.58 -11.25 6.89
C VAL A 28 10.08 -9.85 6.61
N LYS A 29 11.00 -8.96 6.26
CA LYS A 29 10.68 -7.60 5.81
C LYS A 29 10.53 -7.57 4.30
N PHE A 30 9.49 -6.89 3.83
CA PHE A 30 9.20 -6.73 2.41
C PHE A 30 9.69 -5.37 1.90
N LEU A 31 9.69 -4.36 2.77
CA LEU A 31 10.23 -3.03 2.49
C LEU A 31 11.36 -2.69 3.47
N ARG A 32 12.37 -1.98 2.97
CA ARG A 32 13.48 -1.46 3.81
C ARG A 32 13.05 -0.29 4.69
N ARG A 33 12.11 0.51 4.18
CA ARG A 33 11.54 1.71 4.82
C ARG A 33 10.20 2.03 4.18
N LYS A 34 9.48 2.96 4.79
CA LYS A 34 8.28 3.59 4.24
C LYS A 34 8.55 4.19 2.85
N ILE A 35 7.63 3.96 1.91
CA ILE A 35 7.68 4.52 0.55
C ILE A 35 6.63 5.63 0.47
N LEU A 36 7.06 6.88 0.42
CA LEU A 36 6.19 8.05 0.40
C LEU A 36 5.77 8.40 -1.02
N ASN A 37 4.54 8.90 -1.19
CA ASN A 37 4.05 9.37 -2.47
C ASN A 37 4.68 10.74 -2.82
N PRO A 38 5.50 10.84 -3.88
CA PRO A 38 6.11 12.12 -4.27
C PRO A 38 5.09 13.17 -4.74
N LEU A 39 3.88 12.75 -5.10
CA LEU A 39 2.79 13.64 -5.51
C LEU A 39 1.98 14.17 -4.32
N ASP A 40 2.24 13.69 -3.09
CA ASP A 40 1.63 14.21 -1.87
C ASP A 40 2.69 14.83 -0.95
N PRO A 41 2.86 16.17 -0.96
CA PRO A 41 3.77 16.86 -0.06
C PRO A 41 3.55 16.54 1.42
N LYS A 42 2.30 16.28 1.84
CA LYS A 42 1.97 15.99 3.25
C LYS A 42 2.57 14.66 3.72
N SER A 43 2.81 13.73 2.81
CA SER A 43 3.45 12.44 3.13
C SER A 43 4.89 12.60 3.63
N PHE A 44 5.57 13.69 3.27
CA PHE A 44 6.91 14.02 3.76
C PHE A 44 6.92 14.78 5.09
N GLU A 45 5.78 15.36 5.49
CA GLU A 45 5.63 16.15 6.71
C GLU A 45 5.10 15.31 7.87
N ASP A 46 4.25 14.31 7.59
CA ASP A 46 3.66 13.42 8.59
C ASP A 46 4.20 11.99 8.44
N GLU A 47 5.05 11.58 9.39
CA GLU A 47 5.60 10.22 9.45
C GLU A 47 4.54 9.11 9.52
N LYS A 48 3.28 9.43 9.86
CA LYS A 48 2.17 8.47 9.83
C LYS A 48 1.54 8.32 8.44
N GLN A 49 1.70 9.28 7.52
CA GLN A 49 1.02 9.27 6.21
C GLN A 49 1.91 8.76 5.07
N TRP A 50 1.39 7.81 4.30
CA TRP A 50 2.11 7.28 3.13
C TRP A 50 1.84 8.11 1.86
N GLY A 51 0.71 8.84 1.81
CA GLY A 51 0.26 9.61 0.64
C GLY A 51 -0.31 8.75 -0.49
N TRP A 52 -0.41 7.43 -0.29
CA TRP A 52 -1.05 6.49 -1.20
C TRP A 52 -2.44 6.12 -0.67
N GLU A 53 -3.38 5.92 -1.58
CA GLU A 53 -4.63 5.21 -1.28
C GLU A 53 -4.45 3.71 -1.53
N LEU A 54 -5.31 2.90 -0.90
CA LEU A 54 -5.17 1.45 -0.84
C LEU A 54 -6.24 0.75 -1.68
N ARG A 55 -5.92 -0.45 -2.16
CA ARG A 55 -6.87 -1.40 -2.76
C ARG A 55 -6.74 -2.75 -2.05
N SER A 56 -7.88 -3.36 -1.78
CA SER A 56 -8.01 -4.71 -1.24
C SER A 56 -8.02 -5.71 -2.37
N TYR A 57 -7.58 -6.94 -2.08
CA TYR A 57 -7.65 -8.06 -3.01
C TYR A 57 -9.09 -8.34 -3.47
N LYS A 58 -10.10 -7.96 -2.66
CA LYS A 58 -11.52 -8.12 -2.98
C LYS A 58 -12.13 -6.93 -3.70
N ASP A 59 -11.41 -5.82 -3.82
CA ASP A 59 -11.91 -4.64 -4.53
C ASP A 59 -12.04 -4.94 -6.03
N GLN A 60 -13.02 -4.33 -6.69
CA GLN A 60 -13.16 -4.44 -8.14
C GLN A 60 -11.97 -3.75 -8.84
N PRO A 61 -11.58 -4.20 -10.04
CA PRO A 61 -10.45 -3.62 -10.78
C PRO A 61 -10.57 -2.12 -11.04
N ASP A 62 -11.80 -1.60 -11.12
CA ASP A 62 -12.12 -0.19 -11.34
C ASP A 62 -12.47 0.57 -10.05
N SER A 63 -12.22 -0.03 -8.88
CA SER A 63 -12.48 0.61 -7.60
C SER A 63 -11.48 1.74 -7.32
N SER A 64 -12.03 2.91 -7.02
CA SER A 64 -11.32 4.09 -6.52
C SER A 64 -11.46 4.26 -5.01
N LYS A 65 -11.90 3.21 -4.31
CA LYS A 65 -12.09 3.20 -2.85
C LYS A 65 -11.60 1.88 -2.28
N TRP A 66 -10.90 1.99 -1.17
CA TRP A 66 -10.44 0.83 -0.43
C TRP A 66 -11.58 0.15 0.32
N GLY A 67 -11.69 -1.18 0.18
CA GLY A 67 -12.63 -2.00 0.94
C GLY A 67 -12.31 -2.15 2.44
N GLY A 68 -11.14 -1.68 2.90
CA GLY A 68 -10.77 -1.64 4.31
C GLY A 68 -10.34 -2.97 4.93
N GLU A 69 -10.07 -3.99 4.10
CA GLU A 69 -9.70 -5.33 4.57
C GLU A 69 -8.18 -5.55 4.56
N ASP A 70 -7.61 -5.84 3.40
CA ASP A 70 -6.19 -6.06 3.22
C ASP A 70 -5.58 -5.02 2.29
N VAL A 71 -4.25 -4.97 2.28
CA VAL A 71 -3.49 -4.13 1.37
C VAL A 71 -2.90 -5.01 0.29
N PHE A 72 -3.59 -5.04 -0.85
CA PHE A 72 -3.16 -5.75 -2.05
C PHE A 72 -2.34 -4.84 -2.96
N ASP A 73 -2.83 -3.62 -3.19
CA ASP A 73 -2.26 -2.65 -4.12
C ASP A 73 -2.41 -1.22 -3.59
N VAL A 74 -1.66 -0.28 -4.17
CA VAL A 74 -1.69 1.14 -3.83
C VAL A 74 -1.75 2.00 -5.09
N TYR A 75 -2.40 3.15 -5.00
CA TYR A 75 -2.46 4.10 -6.11
C TYR A 75 -2.33 5.55 -5.63
N ALA A 76 -1.98 6.43 -6.57
CA ALA A 76 -1.89 7.87 -6.34
C ALA A 76 -3.29 8.50 -6.47
N PRO A 77 -3.88 9.10 -5.43
CA PRO A 77 -5.20 9.72 -5.51
C PRO A 77 -5.25 11.05 -6.28
N GLN A 78 -4.11 11.61 -6.66
CA GLN A 78 -4.01 12.94 -7.26
C GLN A 78 -4.59 12.95 -8.69
N ASP A 79 -5.32 14.01 -9.02
CA ASP A 79 -5.94 14.23 -10.35
C ASP A 79 -4.94 14.60 -11.47
N GLY A 80 -3.67 14.24 -11.29
CA GLY A 80 -2.60 14.52 -12.26
C GLY A 80 -2.64 13.58 -13.47
N ILE A 81 -2.04 14.05 -14.57
CA ILE A 81 -1.89 13.30 -15.81
C ILE A 81 -0.41 12.99 -16.00
N ALA A 82 -0.10 11.73 -16.28
CA ALA A 82 1.24 11.26 -16.59
C ALA A 82 1.70 11.73 -17.98
N MET A 83 2.99 11.53 -18.27
CA MET A 83 3.58 11.97 -19.56
C MET A 83 2.95 11.29 -20.79
N ASP A 84 2.36 10.11 -20.62
CA ASP A 84 1.68 9.36 -21.68
C ASP A 84 0.19 9.70 -21.83
N GLY A 85 -0.33 10.63 -21.02
CA GLY A 85 -1.73 11.06 -21.04
C GLY A 85 -2.67 10.25 -20.15
N THR A 86 -2.19 9.20 -19.46
CA THR A 86 -2.98 8.44 -18.49
C THR A 86 -3.11 9.19 -17.15
N LYS A 87 -4.20 8.98 -16.40
CA LYS A 87 -4.34 9.59 -15.07
C LYS A 87 -3.60 8.77 -14.01
N TYR A 88 -2.98 9.44 -13.04
CA TYR A 88 -2.27 8.74 -11.95
C TYR A 88 -3.17 7.84 -11.09
N ASN A 89 -4.45 8.17 -10.98
CA ASN A 89 -5.42 7.40 -10.21
C ASN A 89 -5.99 6.18 -10.98
N GLU A 90 -5.66 6.04 -12.26
CA GLU A 90 -6.02 4.91 -13.13
C GLU A 90 -4.86 3.92 -13.29
N TRP A 91 -3.72 4.17 -12.63
CA TRP A 91 -2.58 3.25 -12.55
C TRP A 91 -2.83 2.12 -11.55
#